data_AF-A0A1E7IWG7-F1
#
_entry.id   AF-A0A1E7IWG7-F1
#
_cell.length_a   1.000
_cell.length_b   1.000
_cell.length_c   1.000
_cell.angle_alpha   90.00
_cell.angle_beta   90.00
_cell.angle_gamma   90.00
#
_symmetry.space_group_name_H-M   'P 1'
#
loop_
_entity.id
_entity.type
_entity.pdbx_description
1 polymer ?
#
loop_
_entity_poly.entity_id
_entity_poly.type
_entity_poly.pdbx_seq_one_letter_code
_entity_poly.pdbx_strand_id
1 'polypeptide(L)'
;MSKLRRKPKQQQNVDLEAKYQRFALTENPFPTSPVNKDSTDRRINGKIYEADIRSKEYEKIETAFLKAPQTDPSHLRLGYIMDTSYIGRGNGKSAFLVNIIDRINQEYCLDISDEANKCFAVYVAPEPGGRTKRFDSFVDLLFEAIYSSGIIASSLASMRLDAIAEAYPDVNINEDDEQKLIKSLNSEEWLRERGIESRKLMEVIWKNEFLQKIPDVFPLISSRHGLFDSFISVESFLTAYQNSKKGREKLDFVFSYLVQMFMASGFNGAYIFVDDFERVPDFQSGRQRRDFAAELRSVLLDGPYENARYGFFNLFLVLHAGVPALISEAWSSSGLDQRYPLSPKVASPHLIPFEKLSREHVSLLIKKYLDEYRSDSFLGNDLTPFTLRAIDIIAEANEYNAAKILRTCSALVEESLTDDRNNIDEDFVRTEIEKREGVVSREEPSLDDSSATDLMQKATDGR
;
A
#
# COMPACT_ATOMS: atom_id res chain seq x y z
N MET A 1 -5.11 -26.13 -43.58
CA MET A 1 -5.41 -25.05 -42.61
C MET A 1 -4.82 -25.42 -41.25
N SER A 2 -4.14 -24.46 -40.59
CA SER A 2 -3.48 -24.67 -39.29
C SER A 2 -4.46 -25.13 -38.21
N LYS A 3 -4.04 -26.12 -37.42
CA LYS A 3 -4.77 -26.64 -36.25
C LYS A 3 -5.05 -25.54 -35.23
N LEU A 4 -4.21 -24.50 -35.20
CA LEU A 4 -4.30 -23.32 -34.33
C LEU A 4 -5.45 -22.36 -34.69
N ARG A 5 -6.07 -22.52 -35.87
CA ARG A 5 -7.24 -21.71 -36.30
C ARG A 5 -8.57 -22.46 -36.25
N ARG A 6 -8.56 -23.74 -35.84
CA ARG A 6 -9.80 -24.51 -35.65
C ARG A 6 -10.38 -24.16 -34.28
N LYS A 7 -11.42 -23.33 -34.26
CA LYS A 7 -12.26 -23.14 -33.07
C LYS A 7 -13.19 -24.37 -32.91
N PRO A 8 -13.53 -24.79 -31.68
CA PRO A 8 -14.51 -25.84 -31.45
C PRO A 8 -15.85 -25.48 -32.11
N LYS A 9 -16.57 -26.47 -32.66
CA LYS A 9 -17.89 -26.26 -33.30
C LYS A 9 -18.99 -25.90 -32.30
N GLN A 10 -18.80 -26.24 -31.03
CA GLN A 10 -19.59 -25.76 -29.91
C GLN A 10 -18.69 -24.85 -29.08
N GLN A 11 -18.85 -23.54 -29.23
CA GLN A 11 -18.42 -22.63 -28.17
C GLN A 11 -19.42 -22.80 -27.03
N GLN A 12 -18.94 -23.08 -25.81
CA GLN A 12 -19.74 -22.87 -24.61
C GLN A 12 -19.99 -21.37 -24.50
N ASN A 13 -21.10 -20.89 -25.07
CA ASN A 13 -21.71 -19.64 -24.63
C ASN A 13 -22.42 -19.96 -23.32
N VAL A 14 -21.69 -19.89 -22.20
CA VAL A 14 -22.35 -19.55 -20.95
C VAL A 14 -22.55 -18.06 -21.05
N ASP A 15 -23.78 -17.65 -21.32
CA ASP A 15 -24.16 -16.24 -21.30
C ASP A 15 -24.11 -15.78 -19.83
N LEU A 16 -22.90 -15.48 -19.35
CA LEU A 16 -22.63 -15.10 -17.97
C LEU A 16 -23.39 -13.82 -17.62
N GLU A 17 -23.57 -12.90 -18.58
CA GLU A 17 -24.43 -11.73 -18.43
C GLU A 17 -25.88 -12.13 -18.19
N ALA A 18 -26.44 -13.08 -18.96
CA ALA A 18 -27.82 -13.55 -18.74
C ALA A 18 -28.02 -14.20 -17.34
N LYS A 19 -26.97 -14.78 -16.76
CA LYS A 19 -27.04 -15.44 -15.43
C LYS A 19 -27.35 -14.44 -14.31
N TYR A 20 -26.71 -13.28 -14.30
CA TYR A 20 -26.81 -12.30 -13.20
C TYR A 20 -27.81 -11.16 -13.46
N GLN A 21 -28.32 -11.04 -14.70
CA GLN A 21 -29.33 -10.05 -15.11
C GLN A 21 -30.56 -9.99 -14.19
N ARG A 22 -30.97 -11.10 -13.57
CA ARG A 22 -32.10 -11.13 -12.63
C ARG A 22 -31.90 -10.25 -11.40
N PHE A 23 -30.65 -10.02 -11.01
CA PHE A 23 -30.27 -9.13 -9.91
C PHE A 23 -29.82 -7.75 -10.40
N ALA A 24 -29.99 -7.49 -11.70
CA ALA A 24 -29.47 -6.31 -12.40
C ALA A 24 -27.95 -6.16 -12.22
N LEU A 25 -27.22 -7.27 -12.20
CA LEU A 25 -25.76 -7.32 -12.07
C LEU A 25 -25.14 -7.84 -13.36
N THR A 26 -23.96 -7.33 -13.70
CA THR A 26 -23.18 -7.79 -14.86
C THR A 26 -22.44 -9.11 -14.58
N GLU A 27 -21.98 -9.30 -13.35
CA GLU A 27 -21.41 -10.54 -12.82
C GLU A 27 -21.55 -10.61 -11.29
N ASN A 28 -21.01 -11.64 -10.64
CA ASN A 28 -20.96 -11.71 -9.19
C ASN A 28 -20.00 -10.63 -8.64
N PRO A 29 -20.47 -9.66 -7.84
CA PRO A 29 -19.66 -8.52 -7.44
C PRO A 29 -18.67 -8.88 -6.33
N PHE A 30 -18.91 -9.94 -5.57
CA PHE A 30 -18.19 -10.16 -4.33
C PHE A 30 -16.95 -11.06 -4.52
N PRO A 31 -15.80 -10.68 -3.94
CA PRO A 31 -14.58 -11.45 -4.05
C PRO A 31 -14.64 -12.76 -3.26
N THR A 32 -14.00 -13.79 -3.81
CA THR A 32 -13.77 -15.06 -3.11
C THR A 32 -12.39 -15.15 -2.48
N SER A 33 -11.48 -14.24 -2.84
CA SER A 33 -10.07 -14.26 -2.46
C SER A 33 -9.67 -12.97 -1.71
N PRO A 34 -8.56 -12.99 -0.94
CA PRO A 34 -8.01 -11.80 -0.30
C PRO A 34 -7.60 -10.71 -1.30
N VAL A 35 -7.38 -9.51 -0.78
CA VAL A 35 -6.92 -8.37 -1.59
C VAL A 35 -5.54 -8.65 -2.20
N ASN A 36 -5.40 -8.44 -3.50
CA ASN A 36 -4.17 -8.45 -4.26
C ASN A 36 -4.12 -7.20 -5.16
N LYS A 37 -3.38 -6.18 -4.74
CA LYS A 37 -3.28 -4.89 -5.44
C LYS A 37 -2.83 -4.98 -6.91
N ASP A 38 -2.09 -6.04 -7.26
CA ASP A 38 -1.54 -6.24 -8.61
C ASP A 38 -2.53 -6.97 -9.53
N SER A 39 -3.71 -7.33 -9.02
CA SER A 39 -4.78 -7.95 -9.80
C SER A 39 -5.45 -6.93 -10.73
N THR A 40 -5.80 -7.38 -11.94
CA THR A 40 -6.68 -6.61 -12.85
C THR A 40 -8.15 -6.69 -12.45
N ASP A 41 -8.53 -7.63 -11.58
CA ASP A 41 -9.89 -7.77 -11.06
C ASP A 41 -10.16 -6.77 -9.93
N ARG A 42 -11.11 -5.86 -10.16
CA ARG A 42 -11.49 -4.79 -9.23
C ARG A 42 -12.03 -5.30 -7.90
N ARG A 43 -12.60 -6.51 -7.86
CA ARG A 43 -13.14 -7.12 -6.62
C ARG A 43 -12.06 -7.38 -5.59
N ILE A 44 -10.85 -7.70 -6.06
CA ILE A 44 -9.73 -8.11 -5.22
C ILE A 44 -8.55 -7.14 -5.26
N ASN A 45 -8.49 -6.16 -6.18
CA ASN A 45 -7.37 -5.22 -6.20
C ASN A 45 -7.45 -4.08 -5.18
N GLY A 46 -8.53 -4.02 -4.39
CA GLY A 46 -8.74 -3.02 -3.34
C GLY A 46 -9.27 -1.68 -3.84
N LYS A 47 -9.60 -1.53 -5.12
CA LYS A 47 -10.15 -0.29 -5.69
C LYS A 47 -11.65 -0.10 -5.42
N ILE A 48 -12.40 -1.17 -5.11
CA ILE A 48 -13.77 -1.05 -4.61
C ILE A 48 -13.68 -0.73 -3.12
N TYR A 49 -13.92 0.53 -2.79
CA TYR A 49 -13.70 1.06 -1.44
C TYR A 49 -14.75 2.12 -1.09
N GLU A 50 -15.25 2.07 0.13
CA GLU A 50 -16.21 3.03 0.68
C GLU A 50 -15.53 3.83 1.80
N ALA A 51 -15.34 5.13 1.57
CA ALA A 51 -14.54 5.99 2.41
C ALA A 51 -15.15 6.18 3.80
N ASP A 52 -16.49 6.20 3.88
CA ASP A 52 -17.20 6.43 5.13
C ASP A 52 -16.92 5.33 6.18
N ILE A 53 -16.62 4.10 5.74
CA ILE A 53 -16.35 2.95 6.61
C ILE A 53 -15.12 3.17 7.51
N ARG A 54 -14.11 3.90 7.01
CA ARG A 54 -12.82 4.11 7.70
C ARG A 54 -12.49 5.59 7.89
N SER A 55 -13.52 6.42 7.94
CA SER A 55 -13.42 7.87 8.15
C SER A 55 -12.62 8.22 9.40
N LYS A 56 -12.87 7.53 10.52
CA LYS A 56 -12.15 7.74 11.80
C LYS A 56 -10.66 7.42 11.70
N GLU A 57 -10.31 6.29 11.10
CA GLU A 57 -8.92 5.88 10.90
C GLU A 57 -8.21 6.85 9.96
N TYR A 58 -8.87 7.26 8.87
CA TYR A 58 -8.35 8.26 7.93
C TYR A 58 -8.13 9.62 8.60
N GLU A 59 -9.14 10.17 9.28
CA GLU A 59 -9.07 11.47 9.97
C GLU A 59 -7.91 11.51 10.98
N LYS A 60 -7.67 10.39 11.67
CA LYS A 60 -6.56 10.29 12.60
C LYS A 60 -5.21 10.35 11.89
N ILE A 61 -5.04 9.64 10.78
CA ILE A 61 -3.81 9.71 9.96
C ILE A 61 -3.66 11.11 9.38
N GLU A 62 -4.72 11.66 8.82
CA GLU A 62 -4.76 12.98 8.22
C GLU A 62 -4.30 14.05 9.20
N THR A 63 -4.91 14.09 10.38
CA THR A 63 -4.63 15.11 11.40
C THR A 63 -3.25 14.95 12.02
N ALA A 64 -2.85 13.71 12.37
CA ALA A 64 -1.62 13.48 13.12
C ALA A 64 -0.37 13.40 12.24
N PHE A 65 -0.51 13.08 10.95
CA PHE A 65 0.62 12.86 10.04
C PHE A 65 0.54 13.72 8.77
N LEU A 66 -0.57 13.70 8.03
CA LEU A 66 -0.61 14.31 6.69
C LEU A 66 -0.65 15.84 6.74
N LYS A 67 -1.41 16.41 7.68
CA LYS A 67 -1.50 17.85 7.95
C LYS A 67 -0.39 18.38 8.85
N ALA A 68 0.29 17.50 9.58
CA ALA A 68 1.43 17.89 10.40
C ALA A 68 2.59 18.32 9.48
N PRO A 69 3.13 19.55 9.62
CA PRO A 69 4.24 20.01 8.77
C PRO A 69 5.46 19.11 8.91
N GLN A 70 5.95 18.55 7.80
CA GLN A 70 7.12 17.66 7.82
C GLN A 70 8.41 18.39 8.23
N THR A 71 8.42 19.72 8.09
CA THR A 71 9.51 20.58 8.57
C THR A 71 9.59 20.68 10.09
N ASP A 72 8.53 20.31 10.82
CA ASP A 72 8.56 20.25 12.29
C ASP A 72 9.39 19.04 12.74
N PRO A 73 10.54 19.21 13.42
CA PRO A 73 11.36 18.08 13.86
C PRO A 73 10.65 17.10 14.80
N SER A 74 9.53 17.52 15.40
CA SER A 74 8.74 16.73 16.35
C SER A 74 7.58 15.96 15.72
N HIS A 75 7.36 16.05 14.41
CA HIS A 75 6.33 15.27 13.74
C HIS A 75 6.54 13.75 13.94
N LEU A 76 5.44 13.00 13.83
CA LEU A 76 5.44 11.55 14.02
C LEU A 76 6.00 10.85 12.79
N ARG A 77 7.04 10.03 12.98
CA ARG A 77 7.75 9.30 11.92
C ARG A 77 7.42 7.80 11.85
N LEU A 78 6.68 7.31 12.84
CA LEU A 78 6.27 5.92 12.94
C LEU A 78 4.81 5.87 13.39
N GLY A 79 3.99 5.16 12.62
CA GLY A 79 2.59 4.89 12.91
C GLY A 79 2.31 3.39 12.95
N TYR A 80 1.32 2.97 13.72
CA TYR A 80 0.84 1.59 13.77
C TYR A 80 -0.62 1.54 13.39
N ILE A 81 -0.97 0.73 12.39
CA ILE A 81 -2.37 0.39 12.08
C ILE A 81 -2.61 -0.98 12.68
N MET A 82 -3.42 -1.07 13.73
CA MET A 82 -3.49 -2.24 14.59
C MET A 82 -4.90 -2.78 14.69
N ASP A 83 -5.10 -4.08 14.46
CA ASP A 83 -6.39 -4.71 14.75
C ASP A 83 -6.73 -4.59 16.23
N THR A 84 -7.96 -4.14 16.54
CA THR A 84 -8.47 -4.12 17.92
C THR A 84 -9.05 -5.45 18.37
N SER A 85 -9.20 -6.41 17.45
CA SER A 85 -9.82 -7.71 17.73
C SER A 85 -8.90 -8.87 17.34
N TYR A 86 -8.91 -9.93 18.15
CA TYR A 86 -8.17 -11.17 17.91
C TYR A 86 -8.72 -12.03 16.75
N ILE A 87 -9.81 -11.60 16.12
CA ILE A 87 -10.54 -12.40 15.13
C ILE A 87 -9.95 -12.18 13.74
N GLY A 88 -8.80 -12.82 13.51
CA GLY A 88 -8.28 -13.17 12.19
C GLY A 88 -7.99 -12.02 11.20
N ARG A 89 -7.32 -12.38 10.10
CA ARG A 89 -7.03 -11.46 8.98
C ARG A 89 -8.31 -11.06 8.23
N GLY A 90 -8.24 -9.98 7.44
CA GLY A 90 -9.29 -9.66 6.47
C GLY A 90 -10.29 -8.56 6.86
N ASN A 91 -9.95 -7.66 7.78
CA ASN A 91 -10.81 -6.52 8.14
C ASN A 91 -10.81 -5.35 7.13
N GLY A 92 -10.03 -5.43 6.05
CA GLY A 92 -9.95 -4.40 5.00
C GLY A 92 -8.73 -3.47 5.06
N LYS A 93 -7.70 -3.79 5.86
CA LYS A 93 -6.48 -2.96 6.01
C LYS A 93 -5.76 -2.74 4.68
N SER A 94 -5.54 -3.78 3.87
CA SER A 94 -4.87 -3.64 2.57
C SER A 94 -5.64 -2.75 1.60
N ALA A 95 -6.99 -2.84 1.56
CA ALA A 95 -7.81 -1.95 0.75
C ALA A 95 -7.74 -0.49 1.24
N PHE A 96 -7.79 -0.29 2.57
CA PHE A 96 -7.57 1.02 3.18
C PHE A 96 -6.21 1.63 2.78
N LEU A 97 -5.14 0.82 2.82
CA LEU A 97 -3.80 1.25 2.40
C LEU A 97 -3.72 1.66 0.93
N VAL A 98 -4.31 0.88 0.01
CA VAL A 98 -4.32 1.22 -1.41
C VAL A 98 -4.97 2.60 -1.63
N ASN A 99 -6.12 2.84 -1.00
CA ASN A 99 -6.88 4.08 -1.20
C ASN A 99 -6.21 5.29 -0.54
N ILE A 100 -5.61 5.17 0.63
CA ILE A 100 -4.86 6.29 1.24
C ILE A 100 -3.61 6.63 0.43
N ILE A 101 -2.93 5.63 -0.14
CA ILE A 101 -1.76 5.85 -1.02
C ILE A 101 -2.18 6.57 -2.30
N ASP A 102 -3.26 6.12 -2.94
CA ASP A 102 -3.80 6.80 -4.13
C ASP A 102 -4.16 8.25 -3.79
N ARG A 103 -4.81 8.47 -2.65
CA ARG A 103 -5.22 9.80 -2.19
C ARG A 103 -4.03 10.72 -1.95
N ILE A 104 -2.97 10.23 -1.30
CA ILE A 104 -1.73 11.02 -1.08
C ILE A 104 -1.07 11.34 -2.42
N ASN A 105 -0.95 10.35 -3.31
CA ASN A 105 -0.20 10.51 -4.55
C ASN A 105 -0.94 11.29 -5.65
N GLN A 106 -2.25 11.51 -5.51
CA GLN A 106 -3.04 12.24 -6.49
C GLN A 106 -2.52 13.68 -6.68
N GLU A 107 -2.23 14.39 -5.59
CA GLU A 107 -1.70 15.77 -5.61
C GLU A 107 -0.44 15.87 -4.73
N TYR A 108 0.25 14.74 -4.52
CA TYR A 108 1.41 14.64 -3.62
C TYR A 108 1.19 15.29 -2.24
N CYS A 109 0.04 15.02 -1.60
CA CYS A 109 -0.38 15.55 -0.30
C CYS A 109 -0.61 17.07 -0.22
N LEU A 110 -0.42 17.83 -1.31
CA LEU A 110 -0.57 19.28 -1.29
C LEU A 110 -1.99 19.70 -0.93
N ASP A 111 -2.98 19.03 -1.50
CA ASP A 111 -4.39 19.32 -1.26
C ASP A 111 -4.90 18.83 0.12
N ILE A 112 -4.29 17.79 0.68
CA ILE A 112 -4.61 17.28 2.03
C ILE A 112 -4.01 18.20 3.11
N SER A 113 -2.82 18.73 2.87
CA SER A 113 -2.02 19.47 3.85
C SER A 113 -2.11 20.99 3.72
N ASP A 114 -3.03 21.51 2.90
CA ASP A 114 -3.12 22.94 2.58
C ASP A 114 -1.76 23.51 2.11
N GLU A 115 -1.11 22.79 1.20
CA GLU A 115 0.22 23.06 0.61
C GLU A 115 1.40 23.05 1.59
N ALA A 116 1.19 22.68 2.86
CA ALA A 116 2.27 22.59 3.83
C ALA A 116 3.26 21.46 3.50
N ASN A 117 2.78 20.38 2.88
CA ASN A 117 3.55 19.18 2.60
C ASN A 117 3.42 18.75 1.15
N LYS A 118 4.57 18.56 0.48
CA LYS A 118 4.66 17.83 -0.78
C LYS A 118 5.25 16.46 -0.46
N CYS A 119 4.41 15.44 -0.42
CA CYS A 119 4.76 14.08 -0.02
C CYS A 119 4.25 13.04 -1.00
N PHE A 120 4.96 11.91 -1.11
CA PHE A 120 4.48 10.74 -1.83
C PHE A 120 4.28 9.57 -0.87
N ALA A 121 3.50 8.57 -1.30
CA ALA A 121 3.27 7.35 -0.55
C ALA A 121 3.62 6.11 -1.37
N VAL A 122 4.17 5.08 -0.71
CA VAL A 122 4.50 3.79 -1.33
C VAL A 122 3.98 2.62 -0.50
N TYR A 123 3.61 1.57 -1.21
CA TYR A 123 3.12 0.32 -0.62
C TYR A 123 4.24 -0.71 -0.56
N VAL A 124 4.45 -1.31 0.61
CA VAL A 124 5.46 -2.35 0.85
C VAL A 124 4.76 -3.56 1.47
N ALA A 125 4.91 -4.73 0.86
CA ALA A 125 4.43 -5.99 1.42
C ALA A 125 5.58 -7.00 1.53
N PRO A 126 6.03 -7.33 2.74
CA PRO A 126 7.05 -8.36 2.91
C PRO A 126 6.57 -9.73 2.41
N GLU A 127 7.48 -10.49 1.80
CA GLU A 127 7.19 -11.87 1.38
C GLU A 127 7.17 -12.84 2.58
N PRO A 128 6.35 -13.90 2.53
CA PRO A 128 6.42 -14.98 3.52
C PRO A 128 7.73 -15.80 3.37
N GLY A 129 8.06 -16.61 4.37
CA GLY A 129 9.19 -17.56 4.32
C GLY A 129 10.55 -16.98 4.73
N GLY A 130 10.57 -15.82 5.40
CA GLY A 130 11.77 -15.30 6.07
C GLY A 130 12.83 -14.68 5.15
N ARG A 131 12.49 -14.37 3.89
CA ARG A 131 13.38 -13.65 2.96
C ARG A 131 13.66 -12.21 3.42
N THR A 132 12.69 -11.62 4.11
CA THR A 132 12.64 -10.23 4.58
C THR A 132 13.05 -10.08 6.06
N LYS A 133 13.56 -11.14 6.69
CA LYS A 133 13.88 -11.17 8.12
C LYS A 133 15.07 -10.30 8.55
N ARG A 134 15.86 -9.77 7.62
CA ARG A 134 16.98 -8.87 7.92
C ARG A 134 16.62 -7.46 7.50
N PHE A 135 17.15 -6.47 8.22
CA PHE A 135 16.90 -5.07 7.88
C PHE A 135 17.33 -4.74 6.45
N ASP A 136 18.51 -5.19 6.00
CA ASP A 136 18.94 -5.04 4.59
C ASP A 136 17.91 -5.58 3.58
N SER A 137 17.32 -6.76 3.84
CA SER A 137 16.30 -7.34 2.96
C SER A 137 15.00 -6.54 2.98
N PHE A 138 14.71 -5.86 4.10
CA PHE A 138 13.57 -4.95 4.21
C PHE A 138 13.84 -3.65 3.42
N VAL A 139 15.07 -3.13 3.48
CA VAL A 139 15.50 -1.97 2.67
C VAL A 139 15.44 -2.28 1.16
N ASP A 140 15.76 -3.51 0.75
CA ASP A 140 15.58 -3.95 -0.64
C ASP A 140 14.12 -3.77 -1.10
N LEU A 141 13.14 -4.13 -0.26
CA LEU A 141 11.71 -3.93 -0.56
C LEU A 141 11.31 -2.46 -0.60
N LEU A 142 11.87 -1.63 0.28
CA LEU A 142 11.59 -0.19 0.26
C LEU A 142 12.05 0.43 -1.05
N PHE A 143 13.28 0.09 -1.47
CA PHE A 143 13.83 0.57 -2.73
C PHE A 143 13.01 0.09 -3.93
N GLU A 144 12.62 -1.19 -3.96
CA GLU A 144 11.80 -1.75 -5.04
C GLU A 144 10.42 -1.06 -5.13
N ALA A 145 9.79 -0.78 -3.98
CA ALA A 145 8.52 -0.06 -3.94
C ALA A 145 8.67 1.39 -4.43
N ILE A 146 9.73 2.10 -4.01
CA ILE A 146 10.05 3.45 -4.50
C ILE A 146 10.29 3.42 -6.01
N TYR A 147 11.13 2.51 -6.50
CA TYR A 147 11.44 2.37 -7.92
C TYR A 147 10.17 2.11 -8.75
N SER A 148 9.35 1.16 -8.31
CA SER A 148 8.15 0.73 -9.03
C SER A 148 7.01 1.76 -8.98
N SER A 149 7.01 2.67 -8.01
CA SER A 149 6.01 3.74 -7.88
C SER A 149 6.13 4.83 -8.95
N GLY A 150 7.25 4.90 -9.68
CA GLY A 150 7.53 5.96 -10.64
C GLY A 150 8.02 7.28 -10.02
N ILE A 151 8.12 7.38 -8.68
CA ILE A 151 8.50 8.64 -8.01
C ILE A 151 9.90 9.14 -8.37
N ILE A 152 10.82 8.24 -8.71
CA ILE A 152 12.15 8.61 -9.23
C ILE A 152 11.99 9.33 -10.58
N ALA A 153 11.12 8.84 -11.46
CA ALA A 153 10.84 9.47 -12.75
C ALA A 153 10.21 10.85 -12.57
N SER A 154 9.20 10.97 -11.69
CA SER A 154 8.58 12.26 -11.36
C SER A 154 9.59 13.25 -10.77
N SER A 155 10.48 12.78 -9.91
CA SER A 155 11.51 13.63 -9.28
C SER A 155 12.54 14.13 -10.29
N LEU A 156 13.01 13.26 -11.19
CA LEU A 156 13.90 13.67 -12.29
C LEU A 156 13.20 14.67 -13.22
N ALA A 157 11.93 14.43 -13.57
CA ALA A 157 11.14 15.33 -14.39
C ALA A 157 11.00 16.70 -13.73
N SER A 158 10.64 16.77 -12.44
CA SER A 158 10.52 18.02 -11.69
C SER A 158 11.83 18.82 -11.71
N MET A 159 12.96 18.20 -11.32
CA MET A 159 14.26 18.88 -11.33
C MET A 159 14.67 19.35 -12.72
N ARG A 160 14.35 18.59 -13.77
CA ARG A 160 14.62 18.98 -15.17
C ARG A 160 13.74 20.12 -15.61
N LEU A 161 12.47 20.13 -15.24
CA LEU A 161 11.55 21.21 -15.56
C LEU A 161 12.04 22.53 -14.94
N ASP A 162 12.42 22.51 -13.67
CA ASP A 162 13.00 23.66 -12.97
C ASP A 162 14.31 24.12 -13.64
N ALA A 163 15.18 23.17 -13.99
CA ALA A 163 16.43 23.47 -14.68
C ALA A 163 16.23 24.03 -16.10
N ILE A 164 15.18 23.60 -16.82
CA ILE A 164 14.82 24.15 -18.12
C ILE A 164 14.35 25.59 -17.96
N ALA A 165 13.48 25.86 -16.98
CA ALA A 165 12.98 27.21 -16.71
C ALA A 165 14.13 28.19 -16.39
N GLU A 166 15.17 27.74 -15.69
CA GLU A 166 16.38 28.57 -15.41
C GLU A 166 17.29 28.71 -16.65
N ALA A 167 17.65 27.59 -17.31
CA ALA A 167 18.68 27.59 -18.34
C ALA A 167 18.18 27.96 -19.75
N TYR A 168 16.88 27.89 -19.98
CA TYR A 168 16.21 28.06 -21.28
C TYR A 168 14.85 28.78 -21.11
N PRO A 169 14.83 30.05 -20.65
CA PRO A 169 13.59 30.77 -20.32
C PRO A 169 12.65 30.97 -21.53
N ASP A 170 13.18 30.90 -22.75
CA ASP A 170 12.39 31.03 -23.98
C ASP A 170 11.74 29.71 -24.44
N VAL A 171 12.10 28.58 -23.83
CA VAL A 171 11.51 27.27 -24.15
C VAL A 171 10.21 27.11 -23.38
N ASN A 172 9.10 27.17 -24.11
CA ASN A 172 7.78 26.91 -23.53
C ASN A 172 7.46 25.41 -23.56
N ILE A 173 7.14 24.85 -22.39
CA ILE A 173 6.68 23.47 -22.24
C ILE A 173 5.18 23.51 -21.98
N ASN A 174 4.39 23.17 -22.99
CA ASN A 174 2.93 23.11 -22.91
C ASN A 174 2.47 21.67 -23.09
N GLU A 175 2.32 20.94 -21.98
CA GLU A 175 1.79 19.58 -21.94
C GLU A 175 0.90 19.44 -20.70
N ASP A 176 -0.40 19.26 -20.93
CA ASP A 176 -1.40 19.18 -19.86
C ASP A 176 -1.50 17.77 -19.24
N ASP A 177 -1.01 16.74 -19.94
CA ASP A 177 -0.94 15.38 -19.42
C ASP A 177 0.36 15.17 -18.63
N GLU A 178 0.23 15.08 -17.31
CA GLU A 178 1.36 14.92 -16.39
C GLU A 178 2.22 13.68 -16.72
N GLN A 179 1.61 12.54 -17.06
CA GLN A 179 2.35 11.31 -17.35
C GLN A 179 3.15 11.43 -18.64
N LYS A 180 2.56 12.08 -19.63
CA LYS A 180 3.25 12.40 -20.88
C LYS A 180 4.37 13.40 -20.66
N LEU A 181 4.15 14.42 -19.84
CA LEU A 181 5.17 15.40 -19.46
C LEU A 181 6.36 14.74 -18.75
N ILE A 182 6.10 13.89 -17.76
CA ILE A 182 7.13 13.11 -17.05
C ILE A 182 7.93 12.26 -18.04
N LYS A 183 7.25 11.57 -18.97
CA LYS A 183 7.92 10.75 -19.99
C LYS A 183 8.79 11.59 -20.92
N SER A 184 8.30 12.74 -21.35
CA SER A 184 9.02 13.68 -22.22
C SER A 184 10.27 14.26 -21.56
N LEU A 185 10.15 14.74 -20.32
CA LEU A 185 11.28 15.28 -19.56
C LEU A 185 12.34 14.22 -19.22
N ASN A 186 11.96 12.94 -19.21
CA ASN A 186 12.87 11.82 -19.04
C ASN A 186 13.36 11.20 -20.36
N SER A 187 13.15 11.86 -21.50
CA SER A 187 13.63 11.41 -22.81
C SER A 187 14.75 12.32 -23.33
N GLU A 188 15.95 11.76 -23.48
CA GLU A 188 17.08 12.47 -24.08
C GLU A 188 16.78 12.93 -25.53
N GLU A 189 16.05 12.12 -26.28
CA GLU A 189 15.63 12.44 -27.65
C GLU A 189 14.73 13.69 -27.67
N TRP A 190 13.72 13.72 -26.79
CA TRP A 190 12.77 14.84 -26.71
C TRP A 190 13.46 16.16 -26.31
N LEU A 191 14.43 16.10 -25.39
CA LEU A 191 15.22 17.27 -24.98
C LEU A 191 16.07 17.77 -26.15
N ARG A 192 16.76 16.86 -26.86
CA ARG A 192 17.61 17.20 -28.00
C ARG A 192 16.81 17.83 -29.14
N GLU A 193 15.61 17.32 -29.44
CA GLU A 193 14.72 17.89 -30.47
C GLU A 193 14.31 19.34 -30.17
N ARG A 194 14.34 19.75 -28.90
CA ARG A 194 14.04 21.11 -28.44
C ARG A 194 15.27 21.98 -28.25
N GLY A 195 16.46 21.49 -28.63
CA GLY A 195 17.72 22.19 -28.44
C GLY A 195 18.13 22.31 -26.97
N ILE A 196 17.61 21.43 -26.10
CA ILE A 196 17.93 21.43 -24.67
C ILE A 196 19.09 20.46 -24.44
N GLU A 197 20.23 21.01 -24.04
CA GLU A 197 21.43 20.24 -23.71
C GLU A 197 21.35 19.65 -22.30
N SER A 198 21.40 18.32 -22.19
CA SER A 198 21.35 17.57 -20.93
C SER A 198 22.43 18.04 -19.93
N ARG A 199 23.65 18.30 -20.40
CA ARG A 199 24.76 18.80 -19.56
C ARG A 199 24.41 20.10 -18.85
N LYS A 200 23.85 21.06 -19.60
CA LYS A 200 23.47 22.38 -19.06
C LYS A 200 22.37 22.25 -18.01
N LEU A 201 21.42 21.34 -18.20
CA LEU A 201 20.41 21.03 -17.18
C LEU A 201 21.06 20.47 -15.91
N MET A 202 21.95 19.49 -16.06
CA MET A 202 22.63 18.88 -14.93
C MET A 202 23.48 19.90 -14.15
N GLU A 203 24.12 20.86 -14.82
CA GLU A 203 24.86 21.94 -14.17
C GLU A 203 23.97 22.86 -13.32
N VAL A 204 22.72 23.06 -13.69
CA VAL A 204 21.73 23.75 -12.85
C VAL A 204 21.32 22.86 -11.69
N ILE A 205 20.93 21.61 -11.95
CA ILE A 205 20.50 20.65 -10.93
C ILE A 205 21.57 20.49 -9.84
N TRP A 206 22.85 20.36 -10.22
CA TRP A 206 23.96 20.21 -9.28
C TRP A 206 24.25 21.43 -8.40
N LYS A 207 23.62 22.58 -8.65
CA LYS A 207 23.72 23.74 -7.73
C LYS A 207 22.77 23.61 -6.55
N ASN A 208 21.78 22.71 -6.61
CA ASN A 208 20.82 22.50 -5.53
C ASN A 208 21.55 22.13 -4.22
N GLU A 209 21.18 22.79 -3.12
CA GLU A 209 21.87 22.65 -1.83
C GLU A 209 21.80 21.23 -1.25
N PHE A 210 20.72 20.49 -1.49
CA PHE A 210 20.55 19.13 -0.99
C PHE A 210 21.48 18.14 -1.66
N LEU A 211 21.91 18.41 -2.90
CA LEU A 211 22.75 17.51 -3.68
C LEU A 211 24.26 17.67 -3.40
N GLN A 212 24.67 18.68 -2.62
CA GLN A 212 26.09 19.00 -2.42
C GLN A 212 26.87 17.94 -1.64
N LYS A 213 26.18 17.10 -0.85
CA LYS A 213 26.80 16.09 0.03
C LYS A 213 26.66 14.66 -0.47
N ILE A 214 26.01 14.47 -1.62
CA ILE A 214 25.85 13.16 -2.23
C ILE A 214 27.19 12.72 -2.84
N PRO A 215 27.63 11.46 -2.65
CA PRO A 215 28.86 10.97 -3.25
C PRO A 215 28.70 10.73 -4.75
N ASP A 216 29.82 10.79 -5.48
CA ASP A 216 29.88 10.58 -6.94
C ASP A 216 29.40 9.18 -7.39
N VAL A 217 29.26 8.22 -6.48
CA VAL A 217 28.69 6.89 -6.80
C VAL A 217 27.18 6.94 -7.05
N PHE A 218 26.50 8.00 -6.61
CA PHE A 218 25.07 8.16 -6.84
C PHE A 218 24.79 8.64 -8.28
N PRO A 219 23.82 8.05 -8.99
CA PRO A 219 23.63 8.30 -10.43
C PRO A 219 23.51 9.77 -10.81
N LEU A 220 22.87 10.58 -9.97
CA LEU A 220 22.64 11.98 -10.27
C LEU A 220 23.94 12.79 -10.31
N ILE A 221 25.00 12.35 -9.61
CA ILE A 221 26.28 13.08 -9.45
C ILE A 221 27.43 12.38 -10.20
N SER A 222 27.26 11.14 -10.65
CA SER A 222 28.34 10.32 -11.22
C SER A 222 29.01 10.91 -12.46
N SER A 223 28.32 11.76 -13.22
CA SER A 223 28.86 12.45 -14.40
C SER A 223 29.40 13.87 -14.11
N ARG A 224 29.37 14.33 -12.85
CA ARG A 224 29.84 15.68 -12.49
C ARG A 224 31.30 15.92 -12.89
N HIS A 225 32.12 14.89 -12.73
CA HIS A 225 33.56 14.90 -13.01
C HIS A 225 33.97 13.99 -14.19
N GLY A 226 33.00 13.38 -14.87
CA GLY A 226 33.23 12.48 -16.01
C GLY A 226 33.58 13.23 -17.30
N LEU A 227 34.39 12.60 -18.16
CA LEU A 227 34.69 13.11 -19.51
C LEU A 227 33.58 12.84 -20.54
N PHE A 228 32.64 11.97 -20.21
CA PHE A 228 31.53 11.58 -21.08
C PHE A 228 30.21 11.89 -20.39
N ASP A 229 29.35 12.65 -21.07
CA ASP A 229 27.99 12.89 -20.62
C ASP A 229 27.13 11.67 -20.93
N SER A 230 26.64 11.01 -19.89
CA SER A 230 25.59 10.01 -19.98
C SER A 230 24.29 10.61 -19.48
N PHE A 231 23.21 10.49 -20.25
CA PHE A 231 21.88 10.86 -19.79
C PHE A 231 21.46 9.98 -18.60
N ILE A 232 21.08 10.60 -17.48
CA ILE A 232 20.67 9.88 -16.28
C ILE A 232 19.22 9.42 -16.43
N SER A 233 19.02 8.11 -16.47
CA SER A 233 17.68 7.51 -16.55
C SER A 233 17.25 6.91 -15.20
N VAL A 234 15.99 6.50 -15.10
CA VAL A 234 15.46 5.79 -13.91
C VAL A 234 16.22 4.48 -13.67
N GLU A 235 16.58 3.76 -14.73
CA GLU A 235 17.35 2.52 -14.69
C GLU A 235 18.77 2.72 -14.14
N SER A 236 19.31 3.94 -14.24
CA SER A 236 20.60 4.28 -13.64
C SER A 236 20.57 4.11 -12.11
N PHE A 237 19.44 4.40 -11.47
CA PHE A 237 19.24 4.22 -10.03
C PHE A 237 19.13 2.76 -9.63
N LEU A 238 18.37 1.97 -10.40
CA LEU A 238 18.29 0.53 -10.18
C LEU A 238 19.66 -0.14 -10.29
N THR A 239 20.41 0.21 -11.34
CA THR A 239 21.75 -0.32 -11.58
C THR A 239 22.71 0.05 -10.44
N ALA A 240 22.72 1.32 -10.02
CA ALA A 240 23.57 1.76 -8.91
C ALA A 240 23.20 1.09 -7.58
N TYR A 241 21.90 0.93 -7.29
CA TYR A 241 21.45 0.24 -6.09
C TYR A 241 21.84 -1.24 -6.08
N GLN A 242 21.66 -1.93 -7.21
CA GLN A 242 22.05 -3.35 -7.35
C GLN A 242 23.56 -3.56 -7.20
N ASN A 243 24.36 -2.58 -7.63
CA ASN A 243 25.82 -2.59 -7.47
C ASN A 243 26.30 -2.17 -6.07
N SER A 244 25.43 -1.61 -5.23
CA SER A 244 25.78 -1.20 -3.87
C SER A 244 26.00 -2.40 -2.96
N LYS A 245 27.04 -2.36 -2.10
CA LYS A 245 27.29 -3.44 -1.16
C LYS A 245 26.21 -3.48 -0.08
N LYS A 246 25.99 -4.66 0.50
CA LYS A 246 25.04 -4.86 1.60
C LYS A 246 25.42 -4.05 2.85
N GLY A 247 24.46 -3.90 3.77
CA GLY A 247 24.62 -3.07 4.95
C GLY A 247 24.66 -1.59 4.61
N ARG A 248 25.60 -0.87 5.22
CA ARG A 248 25.64 0.60 5.26
C ARG A 248 25.48 1.28 3.89
N GLU A 249 26.12 0.79 2.84
CA GLU A 249 26.01 1.42 1.50
C GLU A 249 24.56 1.43 0.99
N LYS A 250 23.79 0.35 1.17
CA LYS A 250 22.36 0.30 0.81
C LYS A 250 21.50 1.18 1.71
N LEU A 251 21.80 1.25 3.01
CA LEU A 251 21.09 2.13 3.93
C LEU A 251 21.34 3.60 3.58
N ASP A 252 22.59 3.99 3.31
CA ASP A 252 22.93 5.35 2.88
C ASP A 252 22.26 5.68 1.53
N PHE A 253 22.19 4.73 0.60
CA PHE A 253 21.49 4.93 -0.67
C PHE A 253 20.01 5.31 -0.46
N VAL A 254 19.29 4.54 0.36
CA VAL A 254 17.85 4.74 0.56
C VAL A 254 17.55 5.89 1.52
N PHE A 255 18.20 5.91 2.68
CA PHE A 255 17.88 6.85 3.78
C PHE A 255 18.71 8.14 3.76
N SER A 256 19.67 8.29 2.85
CA SER A 256 20.42 9.54 2.70
C SER A 256 20.36 10.09 1.28
N TYR A 257 20.83 9.33 0.28
CA TYR A 257 21.00 9.88 -1.08
C TYR A 257 19.65 10.06 -1.81
N LEU A 258 18.75 9.08 -1.71
CA LEU A 258 17.39 9.23 -2.24
C LEU A 258 16.62 10.35 -1.53
N VAL A 259 16.74 10.46 -0.20
CA VAL A 259 16.13 11.55 0.58
C VAL A 259 16.58 12.92 0.04
N GLN A 260 17.90 13.12 -0.11
CA GLN A 260 18.45 14.37 -0.63
C GLN A 260 17.99 14.65 -2.07
N MET A 261 17.89 13.63 -2.93
CA MET A 261 17.33 13.78 -4.26
C MET A 261 15.85 14.21 -4.23
N PHE A 262 15.03 13.59 -3.38
CA PHE A 262 13.61 13.94 -3.27
C PHE A 262 13.41 15.36 -2.71
N MET A 263 14.26 15.78 -1.77
CA MET A 263 14.28 17.17 -1.30
C MET A 263 14.68 18.14 -2.41
N ALA A 264 15.64 17.77 -3.27
CA ALA A 264 16.01 18.56 -4.43
C ALA A 264 14.89 18.69 -5.48
N SER A 265 13.98 17.72 -5.59
CA SER A 265 12.77 17.78 -6.42
C SER A 265 11.55 18.42 -5.72
N GLY A 266 11.76 18.97 -4.53
CA GLY A 266 10.77 19.73 -3.77
C GLY A 266 9.87 18.90 -2.86
N PHE A 267 10.05 17.58 -2.75
CA PHE A 267 9.37 16.80 -1.71
C PHE A 267 9.95 17.12 -0.33
N ASN A 268 9.10 17.21 0.68
CA ASN A 268 9.53 17.40 2.07
C ASN A 268 9.18 16.23 2.98
N GLY A 269 8.55 15.19 2.45
CA GLY A 269 8.34 13.93 3.16
C GLY A 269 7.83 12.81 2.26
N ALA A 270 7.67 11.63 2.86
CA ALA A 270 7.12 10.45 2.23
C ALA A 270 6.51 9.50 3.25
N TYR A 271 5.51 8.72 2.82
CA TYR A 271 4.82 7.73 3.64
C TYR A 271 5.07 6.32 3.10
N ILE A 272 5.61 5.44 3.94
CA ILE A 272 5.87 4.04 3.61
C ILE A 272 4.89 3.19 4.38
N PHE A 273 3.89 2.62 3.69
CA PHE A 273 2.91 1.73 4.29
C PHE A 273 3.37 0.29 4.13
N VAL A 274 3.70 -0.34 5.27
CA VAL A 274 4.18 -1.72 5.34
C VAL A 274 3.03 -2.63 5.76
N ASP A 275 2.39 -3.27 4.77
CA ASP A 275 1.32 -4.24 5.01
C ASP A 275 1.88 -5.58 5.50
N ASP A 276 1.06 -6.37 6.20
CA ASP A 276 1.43 -7.69 6.75
C ASP A 276 2.81 -7.68 7.44
N PHE A 277 3.09 -6.68 8.30
CA PHE A 277 4.43 -6.49 8.87
C PHE A 277 4.93 -7.73 9.63
N GLU A 278 4.03 -8.57 10.18
CA GLU A 278 4.37 -9.80 10.89
C GLU A 278 5.29 -10.75 10.13
N ARG A 279 5.23 -10.73 8.79
CA ARG A 279 6.08 -11.57 7.93
C ARG A 279 7.57 -11.28 8.12
N VAL A 280 7.93 -10.11 8.65
CA VAL A 280 9.30 -9.75 9.02
C VAL A 280 9.74 -10.45 10.32
N PRO A 281 9.10 -10.21 11.49
CA PRO A 281 9.50 -10.82 12.76
C PRO A 281 9.16 -12.31 12.92
N ASP A 282 8.24 -12.89 12.13
CA ASP A 282 7.81 -14.29 12.27
C ASP A 282 8.96 -15.31 12.18
N PHE A 283 9.98 -14.99 11.37
CA PHE A 283 11.16 -15.83 11.12
C PHE A 283 12.44 -15.28 11.78
N GLN A 284 12.31 -14.27 12.64
CA GLN A 284 13.42 -13.69 13.39
C GLN A 284 13.57 -14.35 14.75
N SER A 285 14.82 -14.61 15.15
CA SER A 285 15.15 -14.87 16.56
C SER A 285 14.99 -13.60 17.40
N GLY A 286 14.92 -13.72 18.74
CA GLY A 286 14.85 -12.55 19.63
C GLY A 286 15.99 -11.56 19.41
N ARG A 287 17.21 -12.04 19.14
CA ARG A 287 18.35 -11.19 18.78
C ARG A 287 18.11 -10.45 17.46
N GLN A 288 17.64 -11.13 16.42
CA GLN A 288 17.37 -10.52 15.12
C GLN A 288 16.27 -9.46 15.20
N ARG A 289 15.24 -9.68 16.03
CA ARG A 289 14.20 -8.67 16.30
C ARG A 289 14.81 -7.40 16.93
N ARG A 290 15.70 -7.56 17.91
CA ARG A 290 16.40 -6.43 18.55
C ARG A 290 17.30 -5.67 17.57
N ASP A 291 18.07 -6.39 16.76
CA ASP A 291 18.92 -5.78 15.73
C ASP A 291 18.06 -5.01 14.71
N PHE A 292 16.94 -5.59 14.26
CA PHE A 292 16.00 -4.92 13.35
C PHE A 292 15.40 -3.65 13.97
N ALA A 293 14.94 -3.71 15.22
CA ALA A 293 14.37 -2.56 15.92
C ALA A 293 15.39 -1.44 16.14
N ALA A 294 16.65 -1.79 16.43
CA ALA A 294 17.74 -0.83 16.56
C ALA A 294 18.06 -0.14 15.23
N GLU A 295 18.11 -0.88 14.12
CA GLU A 295 18.31 -0.29 12.79
C GLU A 295 17.12 0.58 12.37
N LEU A 296 15.89 0.12 12.62
CA LEU A 296 14.68 0.92 12.37
C LEU A 296 14.72 2.26 13.13
N ARG A 297 15.08 2.24 14.41
CA ARG A 297 15.27 3.45 15.21
C ARG A 297 16.34 4.35 14.61
N SER A 298 17.49 3.77 14.26
CA SER A 298 18.63 4.49 13.68
C SER A 298 18.22 5.22 12.41
N VAL A 299 17.54 4.56 11.46
CA VAL A 299 17.16 5.22 10.20
C VAL A 299 16.05 6.26 10.37
N LEU A 300 15.16 6.11 11.36
CA LEU A 300 14.02 7.02 11.53
C LEU A 300 14.30 8.20 12.47
N LEU A 301 15.08 8.02 13.54
CA LEU A 301 15.07 8.93 14.68
C LEU A 301 16.42 9.55 15.02
N ASP A 302 17.49 8.76 15.13
CA ASP A 302 18.73 9.23 15.75
C ASP A 302 20.04 8.69 15.14
N GLY A 303 19.96 7.96 14.03
CA GLY A 303 21.13 7.51 13.29
C GLY A 303 21.76 8.58 12.40
N PRO A 304 22.86 8.24 11.73
CA PRO A 304 23.64 9.18 10.91
C PRO A 304 23.03 9.44 9.51
N TYR A 305 21.75 9.11 9.32
CA TYR A 305 21.07 9.18 8.02
C TYR A 305 20.35 10.50 7.85
N GLU A 306 20.27 11.02 6.61
CA GLU A 306 19.53 12.26 6.35
C GLU A 306 18.03 12.08 6.66
N ASN A 307 17.51 10.86 6.52
CA ASN A 307 16.17 10.53 6.95
C ASN A 307 15.93 10.80 8.45
N ALA A 308 16.85 10.39 9.32
CA ALA A 308 16.75 10.65 10.76
C ALA A 308 16.90 12.14 11.08
N ARG A 309 17.65 12.88 10.25
CA ARG A 309 17.84 14.32 10.41
C ARG A 309 16.61 15.13 10.02
N TYR A 310 16.04 14.88 8.84
CA TYR A 310 14.91 15.64 8.32
C TYR A 310 13.55 15.05 8.70
N GLY A 311 13.48 13.76 9.04
CA GLY A 311 12.22 13.04 9.22
C GLY A 311 11.49 12.77 7.91
N PHE A 312 12.22 12.56 6.81
CA PHE A 312 11.61 12.49 5.47
C PHE A 312 10.64 11.31 5.31
N PHE A 313 11.06 10.09 5.66
CA PHE A 313 10.24 8.88 5.60
C PHE A 313 9.50 8.66 6.91
N ASN A 314 8.19 8.58 6.79
CA ASN A 314 7.23 8.21 7.82
C ASN A 314 6.75 6.78 7.56
N LEU A 315 6.98 5.87 8.49
CA LEU A 315 6.63 4.45 8.31
C LEU A 315 5.31 4.12 9.03
N PHE A 316 4.40 3.47 8.32
CA PHE A 316 3.21 2.87 8.91
C PHE A 316 3.35 1.35 8.90
N LEU A 317 3.38 0.74 10.07
CA LEU A 317 3.42 -0.72 10.20
C LEU A 317 2.00 -1.23 10.45
N VAL A 318 1.51 -2.08 9.55
CA VAL A 318 0.24 -2.78 9.73
C VAL A 318 0.48 -4.02 10.58
N LEU A 319 -0.09 -4.04 11.80
CA LEU A 319 0.11 -5.09 12.77
C LEU A 319 -1.18 -5.89 12.96
N HIS A 320 -1.11 -7.18 12.67
CA HIS A 320 -2.15 -8.14 13.05
C HIS A 320 -2.15 -8.42 14.55
N ALA A 321 -3.22 -9.06 15.04
CA ALA A 321 -3.32 -9.52 16.41
C ALA A 321 -2.10 -10.38 16.80
N GLY A 322 -1.56 -10.15 18.00
CA GLY A 322 -0.39 -10.88 18.54
C GLY A 322 0.98 -10.34 18.11
N VAL A 323 1.07 -9.63 16.99
CA VAL A 323 2.35 -9.03 16.52
C VAL A 323 2.93 -8.02 17.51
N PRO A 324 2.15 -7.14 18.15
CA PRO A 324 2.69 -6.24 19.17
C PRO A 324 3.38 -6.98 20.31
N ALA A 325 2.83 -8.11 20.76
CA ALA A 325 3.43 -8.94 21.80
C ALA A 325 4.74 -9.58 21.31
N LEU A 326 4.78 -10.04 20.06
CA LEU A 326 5.97 -10.65 19.44
C LEU A 326 7.18 -9.71 19.39
N ILE A 327 6.95 -8.42 19.13
CA ILE A 327 8.03 -7.43 18.92
C ILE A 327 8.29 -6.52 20.14
N SER A 328 7.42 -6.56 21.17
CA SER A 328 7.46 -5.65 22.32
C SER A 328 8.82 -5.58 23.01
N GLU A 329 9.46 -6.73 23.28
CA GLU A 329 10.79 -6.76 23.93
C GLU A 329 11.86 -6.04 23.08
N ALA A 330 11.81 -6.23 21.76
CA ALA A 330 12.75 -5.61 20.83
C ALA A 330 12.52 -4.08 20.73
N TRP A 331 11.27 -3.64 20.71
CA TRP A 331 10.91 -2.22 20.73
C TRP A 331 11.32 -1.55 22.04
N SER A 332 11.15 -2.23 23.17
CA SER A 332 11.55 -1.72 24.48
C SER A 332 13.07 -1.60 24.59
N SER A 333 13.80 -2.66 24.25
CA SER A 333 15.28 -2.69 24.32
C SER A 333 15.95 -1.71 23.36
N SER A 334 15.37 -1.47 22.18
CA SER A 334 15.83 -0.44 21.26
C SER A 334 15.42 0.97 21.67
N GLY A 335 14.53 1.15 22.66
CA GLY A 335 14.00 2.45 23.09
C GLY A 335 12.93 3.05 22.17
N LEU A 336 12.49 2.34 21.12
CA LEU A 336 11.36 2.76 20.28
C LEU A 336 10.08 2.91 21.11
N ASP A 337 9.87 2.03 22.08
CA ASP A 337 8.67 2.04 22.94
C ASP A 337 8.53 3.32 23.78
N GLN A 338 9.63 4.07 24.00
CA GLN A 338 9.59 5.35 24.71
C GLN A 338 9.00 6.48 23.87
N ARG A 339 9.09 6.39 22.54
CA ARG A 339 8.60 7.41 21.59
C ARG A 339 7.33 6.97 20.88
N TYR A 340 7.28 5.70 20.49
CA TYR A 340 6.17 5.07 19.75
C TYR A 340 5.75 3.79 20.46
N PRO A 341 5.13 3.91 21.66
CA PRO A 341 4.68 2.75 22.41
C PRO A 341 3.67 1.91 21.64
N LEU A 342 3.82 0.58 21.66
CA LEU A 342 2.89 -0.37 21.02
C LEU A 342 1.59 -0.55 21.80
N SER A 343 1.59 -0.21 23.10
CA SER A 343 0.43 -0.28 23.98
C SER A 343 0.46 0.90 24.95
N PRO A 344 0.17 2.12 24.47
CA PRO A 344 0.23 3.31 25.30
C PRO A 344 -0.86 3.30 26.38
N LYS A 345 -0.54 3.87 27.55
CA LYS A 345 -1.51 4.02 28.66
C LYS A 345 -2.59 5.07 28.39
N VAL A 346 -2.33 5.98 27.45
CA VAL A 346 -3.23 7.07 27.05
C VAL A 346 -3.37 7.04 25.53
N ALA A 347 -4.51 7.49 25.02
CA ALA A 347 -4.73 7.63 23.58
C ALA A 347 -3.53 8.36 22.94
N SER A 348 -2.89 7.70 21.99
CA SER A 348 -1.71 8.23 21.31
C SER A 348 -2.00 8.44 19.82
N PRO A 349 -1.47 9.52 19.22
CA PRO A 349 -1.75 9.87 17.83
C PRO A 349 -1.13 8.89 16.83
N HIS A 350 0.01 8.25 17.15
CA HIS A 350 0.69 7.30 16.28
C HIS A 350 0.02 5.91 16.20
N LEU A 351 -0.95 5.60 17.05
CA LEU A 351 -1.62 4.30 17.08
C LEU A 351 -3.03 4.44 16.46
N ILE A 352 -3.25 3.81 15.33
CA ILE A 352 -4.51 3.84 14.57
C ILE A 352 -5.22 2.50 14.84
N PRO A 353 -6.18 2.47 15.78
CA PRO A 353 -6.95 1.26 16.04
C PRO A 353 -7.84 0.98 14.82
N PHE A 354 -7.75 -0.22 14.29
CA PHE A 354 -8.52 -0.68 13.15
C PHE A 354 -9.66 -1.56 13.66
N GLU A 355 -10.85 -0.96 13.76
CA GLU A 355 -12.00 -1.59 14.40
C GLU A 355 -12.71 -2.59 13.48
N LYS A 356 -13.51 -3.45 14.08
CA LYS A 356 -14.48 -4.25 13.34
C LYS A 356 -15.50 -3.34 12.65
N LEU A 357 -16.11 -3.86 11.59
CA LEU A 357 -17.21 -3.14 10.93
C LEU A 357 -18.41 -3.01 11.88
N SER A 358 -19.11 -1.89 11.81
CA SER A 358 -20.45 -1.74 12.40
C SER A 358 -21.51 -2.31 11.44
N ARG A 359 -22.76 -2.47 11.89
CA ARG A 359 -23.87 -2.87 11.00
C ARG A 359 -24.03 -1.92 9.81
N GLU A 360 -23.90 -0.63 10.06
CA GLU A 360 -23.95 0.41 9.03
C GLU A 360 -22.80 0.25 8.03
N HIS A 361 -21.57 0.03 8.51
CA HIS A 361 -20.42 -0.21 7.65
C HIS A 361 -20.59 -1.45 6.77
N VAL A 362 -21.21 -2.52 7.27
CA VAL A 362 -21.47 -3.73 6.48
C VAL A 362 -22.46 -3.43 5.34
N SER A 363 -23.52 -2.66 5.62
CA SER A 363 -24.48 -2.26 4.60
C SER A 363 -23.82 -1.40 3.51
N LEU A 364 -23.00 -0.44 3.92
CA LEU A 364 -22.20 0.39 3.02
C LEU A 364 -21.23 -0.43 2.17
N LEU A 365 -20.54 -1.40 2.77
CA LEU A 365 -19.61 -2.30 2.08
C LEU A 365 -20.32 -3.11 0.99
N ILE A 366 -21.43 -3.77 1.35
CA ILE A 366 -22.19 -4.61 0.42
C ILE A 366 -22.77 -3.76 -0.71
N LYS A 367 -23.35 -2.60 -0.38
CA LYS A 367 -23.84 -1.63 -1.37
C LYS A 367 -22.74 -1.24 -2.35
N LYS A 368 -21.56 -0.86 -1.86
CA LYS A 368 -20.46 -0.39 -2.71
C LYS A 368 -20.03 -1.45 -3.75
N TYR A 369 -19.94 -2.71 -3.31
CA TYR A 369 -19.63 -3.82 -4.21
C TYR A 369 -20.76 -4.09 -5.22
N LEU A 370 -22.02 -4.01 -4.79
CA LEU A 370 -23.15 -4.18 -5.69
C LEU A 370 -23.21 -3.07 -6.76
N ASP A 371 -23.02 -1.81 -6.35
CA ASP A 371 -23.11 -0.64 -7.22
C ASP A 371 -22.06 -0.67 -8.34
N GLU A 372 -20.84 -1.15 -8.05
CA GLU A 372 -19.77 -1.27 -9.03
C GLU A 372 -20.12 -2.20 -10.20
N TYR A 373 -20.97 -3.20 -9.96
CA TYR A 373 -21.37 -4.21 -10.96
C TYR A 373 -22.84 -4.09 -11.36
N ARG A 374 -23.51 -3.02 -10.94
CA ARG A 374 -24.91 -2.79 -11.26
C ARG A 374 -25.06 -2.35 -12.70
N SER A 375 -26.11 -2.84 -13.37
CA SER A 375 -26.49 -2.30 -14.68
C SER A 375 -27.06 -0.88 -14.52
N ASP A 376 -26.67 0.04 -15.41
CA ASP A 376 -27.09 1.45 -15.41
C ASP A 376 -28.62 1.67 -15.39
N SER A 377 -29.39 0.67 -15.82
CA SER A 377 -30.86 0.71 -15.88
C SER A 377 -31.56 0.28 -14.59
N PHE A 378 -30.82 -0.04 -13.52
CA PHE A 378 -31.41 -0.49 -12.27
C PHE A 378 -32.09 0.65 -11.50
N LEU A 379 -33.36 0.44 -11.15
CA LEU A 379 -34.20 1.41 -10.42
C LEU A 379 -34.69 0.88 -9.05
N GLY A 380 -34.14 -0.26 -8.60
CA GLY A 380 -34.55 -0.90 -7.35
C GLY A 380 -33.80 -0.37 -6.13
N ASN A 381 -33.96 -1.04 -4.99
CA ASN A 381 -33.21 -0.72 -3.78
C ASN A 381 -31.73 -1.07 -3.96
N ASP A 382 -30.83 -0.16 -3.60
CA ASP A 382 -29.36 -0.27 -3.67
C ASP A 382 -28.80 -1.59 -3.10
N LEU A 383 -29.45 -2.18 -2.10
CA LEU A 383 -29.02 -3.44 -1.47
C LEU A 383 -29.53 -4.70 -2.16
N THR A 384 -30.42 -4.58 -3.14
CA THR A 384 -30.95 -5.72 -3.91
C THR A 384 -29.79 -6.54 -4.50
N PRO A 385 -29.76 -7.87 -4.41
CA PRO A 385 -30.85 -8.76 -4.03
C PRO A 385 -30.98 -9.05 -2.53
N PHE A 386 -30.20 -8.39 -1.66
CA PHE A 386 -30.25 -8.64 -0.23
C PHE A 386 -31.31 -7.77 0.46
N THR A 387 -32.02 -8.37 1.41
CA THR A 387 -32.77 -7.60 2.41
C THR A 387 -31.83 -7.09 3.51
N LEU A 388 -32.20 -6.00 4.18
CA LEU A 388 -31.39 -5.45 5.29
C LEU A 388 -31.21 -6.47 6.43
N ARG A 389 -32.26 -7.25 6.75
CA ARG A 389 -32.19 -8.29 7.79
C ARG A 389 -31.26 -9.44 7.39
N ALA A 390 -31.24 -9.81 6.11
CA ALA A 390 -30.29 -10.79 5.61
C ALA A 390 -28.84 -10.31 5.81
N ILE A 391 -28.57 -9.03 5.55
CA ILE A 391 -27.25 -8.41 5.79
C ILE A 391 -26.88 -8.44 7.27
N ASP A 392 -27.81 -8.12 8.18
CA ASP A 392 -27.57 -8.21 9.62
C ASP A 392 -27.15 -9.62 10.05
N ILE A 393 -27.82 -10.66 9.53
CA ILE A 393 -27.49 -12.06 9.82
C ILE A 393 -26.11 -12.43 9.26
N ILE A 394 -25.80 -12.01 8.03
CA ILE A 394 -24.47 -12.21 7.42
C ILE A 394 -23.39 -11.54 8.29
N ALA A 395 -23.63 -10.32 8.75
CA ALA A 395 -22.69 -9.57 9.57
C ALA A 395 -22.39 -10.28 10.90
N GLU A 396 -23.43 -10.72 11.61
CA GLU A 396 -23.31 -11.43 12.88
C GLU A 396 -22.60 -12.78 12.72
N ALA A 397 -23.03 -13.60 11.76
CA ALA A 397 -22.43 -14.92 11.49
C ALA A 397 -20.96 -14.85 11.10
N ASN A 398 -20.54 -13.74 10.48
CA ASN A 398 -19.16 -13.52 10.06
C ASN A 398 -18.38 -12.61 11.01
N GLU A 399 -18.91 -12.38 12.22
CA GLU A 399 -18.25 -11.63 13.30
C GLU A 399 -17.79 -10.22 12.89
N TYR A 400 -18.47 -9.62 11.93
CA TYR A 400 -18.17 -8.32 11.33
C TYR A 400 -16.81 -8.25 10.60
N ASN A 401 -16.27 -9.39 10.13
CA ASN A 401 -15.05 -9.46 9.33
C ASN A 401 -15.37 -9.26 7.83
N ALA A 402 -14.80 -8.22 7.22
CA ALA A 402 -15.09 -7.82 5.84
C ALA A 402 -14.86 -8.95 4.82
N ALA A 403 -13.73 -9.64 4.88
CA ALA A 403 -13.40 -10.72 3.94
C ALA A 403 -14.32 -11.94 4.09
N LYS A 404 -14.71 -12.31 5.31
CA LYS A 404 -15.68 -13.38 5.55
C LYS A 404 -17.08 -12.99 5.05
N ILE A 405 -17.51 -11.76 5.29
CA ILE A 405 -18.79 -11.21 4.81
C ILE A 405 -18.85 -11.27 3.28
N LEU A 406 -17.85 -10.70 2.60
CA LEU A 406 -17.83 -10.64 1.12
C LEU A 406 -17.84 -12.04 0.50
N ARG A 407 -17.05 -12.98 1.05
CA ARG A 407 -17.08 -14.39 0.61
C ARG A 407 -18.45 -15.03 0.81
N THR A 408 -19.09 -14.77 1.95
CA THR A 408 -20.44 -15.27 2.24
C THR A 408 -21.45 -14.70 1.25
N CYS A 409 -21.42 -13.40 0.99
CA CYS A 409 -22.26 -12.75 -0.03
C CYS A 409 -22.04 -13.36 -1.43
N SER A 410 -20.78 -13.56 -1.83
CA SER A 410 -20.42 -14.21 -3.09
C SER A 410 -21.11 -15.56 -3.25
N ALA A 411 -20.97 -16.41 -2.23
CA ALA A 411 -21.54 -17.74 -2.24
C ALA A 411 -23.07 -17.76 -2.13
N LEU A 412 -23.68 -16.82 -1.41
CA LEU A 412 -25.14 -16.68 -1.34
C LEU A 412 -25.75 -16.25 -2.68
N VAL A 413 -25.08 -15.37 -3.43
CA VAL A 413 -25.49 -15.00 -4.79
C VAL A 413 -25.47 -16.25 -5.69
N GLU A 414 -24.40 -17.03 -5.67
CA GLU A 414 -24.30 -18.27 -6.46
C GLU A 414 -25.38 -19.30 -6.09
N GLU A 415 -25.63 -19.50 -4.80
CA GLU A 415 -26.65 -20.45 -4.34
C GLU A 415 -28.06 -19.97 -4.71
N SER A 416 -28.36 -18.68 -4.58
CA SER A 416 -29.66 -18.12 -4.95
C SER A 416 -29.99 -18.28 -6.43
N LEU A 417 -28.96 -18.29 -7.29
CA LEU A 417 -29.10 -18.56 -8.72
C LEU A 417 -29.41 -20.04 -9.00
N THR A 418 -28.83 -20.93 -8.21
CA THR A 418 -29.07 -22.38 -8.29
C THR A 418 -30.50 -22.73 -7.85
N ASP A 419 -30.99 -22.05 -6.81
CA ASP A 419 -32.35 -22.19 -6.27
C ASP A 419 -33.42 -21.39 -7.03
N ASP A 420 -33.06 -20.72 -8.14
CA ASP A 420 -33.93 -19.86 -8.95
C ASP A 420 -34.64 -18.75 -8.14
N ARG A 421 -33.98 -18.22 -7.10
CA ARG A 421 -34.51 -17.16 -6.24
C ARG A 421 -34.20 -15.77 -6.78
N ASN A 422 -35.12 -14.83 -6.53
CA ASN A 422 -34.97 -13.41 -6.90
C ASN A 422 -34.60 -12.51 -5.72
N ASN A 423 -34.64 -13.03 -4.49
CA ASN A 423 -34.38 -12.29 -3.26
C ASN A 423 -33.56 -13.14 -2.28
N ILE A 424 -32.60 -12.51 -1.61
CA ILE A 424 -31.77 -13.09 -0.55
C ILE A 424 -32.29 -12.51 0.77
N ASP A 425 -33.27 -13.21 1.34
CA ASP A 425 -33.94 -12.85 2.59
C ASP A 425 -33.35 -13.55 3.81
N GLU A 426 -33.89 -13.22 4.99
CA GLU A 426 -33.42 -13.74 6.27
C GLU A 426 -33.51 -15.26 6.39
N ASP A 427 -34.61 -15.85 5.91
CA ASP A 427 -34.86 -17.29 5.99
C ASP A 427 -33.89 -18.08 5.11
N PHE A 428 -33.65 -17.60 3.89
CA PHE A 428 -32.68 -18.19 2.98
C PHE A 428 -31.26 -18.13 3.56
N VAL A 429 -30.84 -16.95 4.05
CA VAL A 429 -29.50 -16.77 4.62
C VAL A 429 -29.28 -17.68 5.83
N ARG A 430 -30.23 -17.78 6.75
CA ARG A 430 -30.12 -18.68 7.92
C ARG A 430 -29.94 -20.13 7.47
N THR A 431 -30.78 -20.57 6.54
CA THR A 431 -30.72 -21.95 6.02
C THR A 431 -29.36 -22.25 5.40
N GLU A 432 -28.82 -21.34 4.58
CA GLU A 432 -27.54 -21.57 3.90
C GLU A 432 -26.33 -21.49 4.84
N ILE A 433 -26.37 -20.60 5.84
CA ILE A 433 -25.31 -20.54 6.86
C ILE A 433 -25.34 -21.80 7.73
N GLU A 434 -26.50 -22.24 8.20
CA GLU A 434 -26.65 -23.47 9.00
C GLU A 434 -26.21 -24.71 8.22
N LYS A 435 -26.54 -24.81 6.92
CA LYS A 435 -26.04 -25.88 6.05
C LYS A 435 -24.51 -25.89 6.01
N ARG A 436 -23.87 -24.72 5.87
CA ARG A 436 -22.40 -24.61 5.81
C ARG A 436 -21.76 -24.99 7.14
N GLU A 437 -22.28 -24.52 8.27
CA GLU A 437 -21.79 -24.90 9.60
C GLU A 437 -21.98 -26.41 9.87
N GLY A 438 -23.11 -26.98 9.44
CA GLY A 438 -23.40 -28.41 9.53
C GLY A 438 -22.48 -29.30 8.68
N VAL A 439 -22.06 -28.82 7.51
CA VAL A 439 -21.10 -29.52 6.62
C VAL A 439 -19.67 -29.42 7.16
N VAL A 440 -19.26 -28.25 7.67
CA VAL A 440 -17.94 -28.04 8.28
C VAL A 440 -17.73 -28.94 9.52
N SER A 441 -18.80 -29.24 10.28
CA SER A 441 -18.72 -30.17 11.43
C SER A 441 -18.45 -31.65 11.07
N ARG A 442 -18.54 -32.04 9.79
CA ARG A 442 -18.33 -33.43 9.32
C ARG A 442 -17.10 -33.61 8.46
N GLU A 443 -16.55 -32.54 7.94
CA GLU A 443 -15.30 -32.51 7.19
C GLU A 443 -14.47 -31.33 7.69
N GLU A 444 -13.80 -31.50 8.83
CA GLU A 444 -12.62 -30.69 9.12
C GLU A 444 -11.41 -31.34 8.43
N PRO A 445 -10.91 -30.81 7.30
CA PRO A 445 -9.48 -30.72 7.16
C PRO A 445 -9.00 -29.70 8.18
N SER A 446 -8.10 -30.11 9.07
CA SER A 446 -7.44 -29.21 10.02
C SER A 446 -6.94 -27.98 9.28
N LEU A 447 -7.24 -26.78 9.81
CA LEU A 447 -6.61 -25.51 9.41
C LEU A 447 -5.14 -25.45 9.86
N ASP A 448 -4.40 -26.52 9.60
CA ASP A 448 -2.94 -26.55 9.49
C ASP A 448 -2.60 -26.33 8.01
N ASP A 449 -2.98 -25.16 7.48
CA ASP A 449 -2.21 -24.61 6.38
C ASP A 449 -0.89 -24.15 6.99
N SER A 450 0.10 -25.05 6.90
CA SER A 450 1.46 -24.98 7.41
C SER A 450 2.19 -23.66 7.10
N SER A 451 1.83 -22.58 7.80
CA SER A 451 2.62 -21.34 7.90
C SER A 451 2.21 -20.42 9.05
N ALA A 452 1.05 -20.60 9.69
CA ALA A 452 0.67 -19.83 10.86
C ALA A 452 1.40 -20.38 12.10
N THR A 453 2.53 -19.79 12.46
CA THR A 453 3.11 -20.07 13.77
C THR A 453 2.23 -19.43 14.84
N ASP A 454 1.87 -20.17 15.88
CA ASP A 454 1.25 -19.58 17.07
C ASP A 454 2.23 -18.57 17.70
N LEU A 455 1.97 -17.28 17.44
CA LEU A 455 2.82 -16.17 17.87
C LEU A 455 2.82 -16.00 19.39
N MET A 456 1.77 -16.46 20.08
CA MET A 456 1.71 -16.43 21.53
C MET A 456 2.63 -17.48 22.14
N GLN A 457 2.64 -18.69 21.59
CA GLN A 457 3.53 -19.76 22.03
C GLN A 457 5.02 -19.42 21.76
N LYS A 458 5.32 -18.83 20.59
CA LYS A 458 6.66 -18.31 20.26
C LYS A 458 7.12 -17.17 21.17
N ALA A 459 6.21 -16.33 21.66
CA ALA A 459 6.54 -15.24 22.58
C ALA A 459 6.90 -15.77 23.98
N THR A 460 6.32 -16.90 24.40
CA THR A 460 6.65 -17.57 25.67
C THR A 460 7.91 -18.44 25.61
N ASP A 461 8.18 -19.08 24.48
CA ASP A 461 9.32 -20.01 24.31
C ASP A 461 10.67 -19.29 24.09
N GLY A 462 10.65 -17.97 23.92
CA GLY A 462 11.84 -17.13 23.76
C GLY A 462 12.44 -16.59 25.07
N ARG A 463 11.99 -17.07 26.24
CA ARG A 463 12.51 -16.68 27.56
C ARG A 463 13.75 -17.45 27.97
#